data_AF-A0A8S1HMD4-F1
#
_entry.id   AF-A0A8S1HMD4-F1
#
_cell.length_a   1.000
_cell.length_b   1.000
_cell.length_c   1.000
_cell.angle_alpha   90.00
_cell.angle_beta   90.00
_cell.angle_gamma   90.00
#
_symmetry.space_group_name_H-M   'P 1'
#
loop_
_entity.id
_entity.type
_entity.pdbx_description
1 polymer ?
#
loop_
_entity_poly.entity_id
_entity_poly.type
_entity_poly.pdbx_seq_one_letter_code
_entity_poly.pdbx_strand_id
1 'polypeptide(L)'
;MKTTVLLLAAVLSCANASFLLDYTLPDSVIQLMGLREKPTNRAISVCQDIQFNYCQARFNEFFGFSPEKFLEMNVTEFTKVCNTRTQFYQCLGTSYYSCLSLFTLLNRPNPDFPNTFDYVRTFRGLEYACTGGFQEVAFQWDCLGTFPTTNSYKNCITQFNATVGNDLCSAVDATGQCLNDAYRAACNDAGAGFFGCENFRSTFSDACWGLRCQVNQF
;
A
#
# COMPACT_ATOMS: atom_id res chain seq x y z
N MET A 1 0.73 37.40 12.03
CA MET A 1 0.53 35.96 12.32
C MET A 1 1.16 35.17 11.19
N LYS A 2 2.24 34.43 11.47
CA LYS A 2 2.94 33.62 10.48
C LYS A 2 2.15 32.33 10.29
N THR A 3 1.54 32.18 9.12
CA THR A 3 0.86 30.95 8.70
C THR A 3 1.93 29.90 8.42
N THR A 4 2.07 28.94 9.33
CA THR A 4 3.04 27.85 9.26
C THR A 4 2.62 26.86 8.16
N VAL A 5 3.04 27.13 6.92
CA VAL A 5 2.96 26.18 5.80
C VAL A 5 4.10 25.18 5.98
N LEU A 6 3.84 24.02 6.59
CA LEU A 6 4.88 23.00 6.83
C LEU A 6 4.40 21.54 6.77
N LEU A 7 3.21 21.25 6.22
CA LEU A 7 2.55 19.96 6.50
C LEU A 7 2.38 18.97 5.33
N LEU A 8 2.98 19.19 4.16
CA LEU A 8 2.88 18.22 3.04
C LEU A 8 4.22 17.75 2.47
N ALA A 9 5.32 18.50 2.64
CA ALA A 9 6.61 18.13 2.06
C ALA A 9 7.28 16.92 2.73
N ALA A 10 6.93 16.58 3.97
CA ALA A 10 7.55 15.48 4.73
C ALA A 10 6.87 14.11 4.51
N VAL A 11 5.81 14.04 3.69
CA VAL A 11 5.13 12.78 3.34
C VAL A 11 5.83 12.06 2.18
N LEU A 12 6.65 12.78 1.42
CA LEU A 12 7.21 12.35 0.13
C LEU A 12 8.45 11.45 0.20
N SER A 13 9.12 11.29 1.34
CA SER A 13 10.38 10.52 1.40
C SER A 13 10.20 9.01 1.55
N CYS A 14 8.99 8.52 1.85
CA CYS A 14 8.74 7.08 2.02
C CYS A 14 8.09 6.41 0.79
N ALA A 15 7.69 7.20 -0.22
CA ALA A 15 6.81 6.74 -1.29
C ALA A 15 7.52 6.24 -2.56
N ASN A 16 8.80 5.84 -2.51
CA ASN A 16 9.42 5.10 -3.63
C ASN A 16 10.14 3.83 -3.15
N ALA A 17 9.66 3.22 -2.07
CA ALA A 17 10.05 1.88 -1.71
C ALA A 17 9.51 0.95 -2.79
N SER A 18 10.34 0.13 -3.44
CA SER A 18 9.92 -0.79 -4.52
C SER A 18 9.08 -1.98 -4.08
N PHE A 19 8.42 -1.81 -2.95
CA PHE A 19 7.17 -2.47 -2.58
C PHE A 19 5.94 -1.79 -3.19
N LEU A 20 6.10 -0.54 -3.64
CA LEU A 20 5.07 0.23 -4.34
C LEU A 20 4.99 -0.29 -5.74
N LEU A 21 3.85 -0.89 -6.00
CA LEU A 21 3.49 -1.40 -7.30
C LEU A 21 3.52 -0.22 -8.30
N ASP A 22 4.32 -0.32 -9.37
CA ASP A 22 4.57 0.75 -10.38
C ASP A 22 3.32 1.08 -11.24
N TYR A 23 2.23 1.51 -10.61
CA TYR A 23 1.05 2.03 -11.27
C TYR A 23 0.65 3.39 -10.71
N THR A 24 -0.04 4.16 -11.52
CA THR A 24 -0.69 5.41 -11.11
C THR A 24 -2.17 5.31 -11.43
N LEU A 25 -2.99 5.98 -10.63
CA LEU A 25 -4.42 6.03 -10.85
C LEU A 25 -4.83 7.43 -11.33
N PRO A 26 -5.80 7.54 -12.25
CA PRO A 26 -6.43 8.82 -12.54
C PRO A 26 -7.09 9.41 -11.28
N ASP A 27 -7.09 10.74 -11.15
CA ASP A 27 -7.72 11.44 -10.01
C ASP A 27 -9.19 11.04 -9.81
N SER A 28 -9.92 10.79 -10.90
CA SER A 28 -11.31 10.32 -10.85
C SER A 28 -11.45 8.95 -10.18
N VAL A 29 -10.51 8.03 -10.41
CA VAL A 29 -10.47 6.72 -9.79
C VAL A 29 -10.08 6.85 -8.32
N ILE A 30 -9.09 7.68 -8.00
CA ILE A 30 -8.68 7.96 -6.62
C ILE A 30 -9.85 8.58 -5.82
N GLN A 31 -10.58 9.51 -6.43
CA GLN A 31 -11.78 10.11 -5.84
C GLN A 31 -12.86 9.06 -5.59
N LEU A 32 -13.12 8.20 -6.58
CA LEU A 32 -14.09 7.11 -6.46
C LEU A 32 -13.72 6.16 -5.32
N MET A 33 -12.45 5.78 -5.20
CA MET A 33 -11.95 4.97 -4.10
C MET A 33 -12.20 5.66 -2.76
N GLY A 34 -11.77 6.92 -2.61
CA GLY A 34 -12.01 7.68 -1.39
C GLY A 34 -13.50 7.73 -0.99
N LEU A 35 -14.40 7.93 -1.96
CA LEU A 35 -15.84 7.92 -1.69
C LEU A 35 -16.37 6.54 -1.24
N ARG A 36 -15.88 5.45 -1.81
CA ARG A 36 -16.27 4.08 -1.45
C ARG A 36 -15.71 3.65 -0.09
N GLU A 37 -14.57 4.20 0.31
CA GLU A 37 -13.96 3.98 1.62
C GLU A 37 -14.61 4.80 2.74
N LYS A 38 -15.62 5.62 2.43
CA LYS A 38 -16.29 6.46 3.42
C LYS A 38 -16.84 5.59 4.56
N PRO A 39 -16.49 5.89 5.82
CA PRO A 39 -16.98 5.13 6.96
C PRO A 39 -18.51 5.18 7.04
N THR A 40 -19.15 4.01 7.12
CA THR A 40 -20.62 3.86 7.19
C THR A 40 -21.18 4.11 8.59
N ASN A 41 -20.35 3.97 9.63
CA ASN A 41 -20.73 4.17 11.03
C ASN A 41 -20.06 5.41 11.64
N ARG A 42 -20.84 6.25 12.34
CA ARG A 42 -20.34 7.45 13.04
C ARG A 42 -19.50 7.15 14.30
N ALA A 43 -19.47 5.89 14.76
CA ALA A 43 -18.71 5.45 15.94
C ALA A 43 -17.23 5.16 15.63
N ILE A 44 -16.77 5.42 14.40
CA ILE A 44 -15.39 5.22 14.01
C ILE A 44 -14.53 6.32 14.64
N SER A 45 -13.39 5.94 15.20
CA SER A 45 -12.41 6.89 15.75
C SER A 45 -12.12 7.99 14.73
N VAL A 46 -12.02 9.23 15.17
CA VAL A 46 -11.59 10.33 14.30
C VAL A 46 -10.06 10.35 14.26
N CYS A 47 -9.48 10.72 13.12
CA CYS A 47 -8.04 10.95 13.06
C CYS A 47 -7.66 12.14 13.95
N GLN A 48 -6.77 11.92 14.91
CA GLN A 48 -6.26 12.96 15.79
C GLN A 48 -5.03 13.60 15.15
N ASP A 49 -5.18 14.76 14.49
CA ASP A 49 -4.11 15.35 13.68
C ASP A 49 -2.80 15.59 14.45
N ILE A 50 -2.87 16.00 15.72
CA ILE A 50 -1.68 16.20 16.57
C ILE A 50 -0.93 14.87 16.77
N GLN A 51 -1.66 13.81 17.09
CA GLN A 51 -1.10 12.47 17.27
C GLN A 51 -0.56 11.93 15.95
N PHE A 52 -1.31 12.12 14.84
CA PHE A 52 -0.88 11.72 13.51
C PHE A 52 0.44 12.37 13.11
N ASN A 53 0.56 13.69 13.28
CA ASN A 53 1.79 14.41 12.97
C ASN A 53 2.96 13.95 13.84
N TYR A 54 2.73 13.72 15.14
CA TYR A 54 3.74 13.18 16.05
C TYR A 54 4.20 11.77 15.62
N CYS A 55 3.26 10.86 15.39
CA CYS A 55 3.57 9.48 15.00
C CYS A 55 4.25 9.43 13.63
N GLN A 56 3.84 10.28 12.68
CA GLN A 56 4.46 10.36 11.37
C GLN A 56 5.89 10.90 11.47
N ALA A 57 6.14 11.92 12.29
CA ALA A 57 7.50 12.42 12.52
C ALA A 57 8.40 11.32 13.11
N ARG A 58 7.90 10.54 14.07
CA ARG A 58 8.62 9.38 14.62
C ARG A 58 8.89 8.30 13.58
N PHE A 59 7.89 7.96 12.76
CA PHE A 59 8.09 7.02 11.66
C PHE A 59 9.18 7.52 10.70
N ASN A 60 9.16 8.80 10.34
CA ASN A 60 10.14 9.42 9.45
C ASN A 60 11.55 9.46 10.05
N GLU A 61 11.71 9.59 11.38
CA GLU A 61 13.01 9.49 12.06
C GLU A 61 13.67 8.12 11.84
N PHE A 62 12.89 7.04 11.82
CA PHE A 62 13.37 5.70 11.52
C PHE A 62 13.66 5.51 10.03
N PHE A 63 12.81 6.07 9.17
CA PHE A 63 12.96 6.04 7.71
C PHE A 63 13.82 7.20 7.18
N GLY A 64 14.88 7.59 7.89
CA GLY A 64 15.90 8.54 7.40
C GLY A 64 16.68 8.08 6.16
N PHE A 65 16.09 7.22 5.33
CA PHE A 65 16.67 6.55 4.18
C PHE A 65 15.95 6.95 2.90
N SER A 66 16.73 7.19 1.85
CA SER A 66 16.18 7.42 0.52
C SER A 66 15.37 6.19 0.08
N PRO A 67 14.34 6.39 -0.75
CA PRO A 67 13.54 5.28 -1.24
C PRO A 67 14.33 4.17 -1.95
N GLU A 68 15.50 4.52 -2.50
CA GLU A 68 16.44 3.61 -3.15
C GLU A 68 16.95 2.51 -2.21
N LYS A 69 17.06 2.78 -0.90
CA LYS A 69 17.51 1.77 0.07
C LYS A 69 16.52 0.64 0.30
N PHE A 70 15.24 0.83 -0.05
CA PHE A 70 14.23 -0.20 0.11
C PHE A 70 14.43 -1.36 -0.89
N LEU A 71 14.93 -1.05 -2.09
CA LEU A 71 15.27 -2.03 -3.14
C LEU A 71 16.44 -2.94 -2.77
N GLU A 72 17.32 -2.44 -1.90
CA GLU A 72 18.53 -3.13 -1.47
C GLU A 72 18.36 -3.83 -0.12
N MET A 73 17.13 -3.85 0.42
CA MET A 73 16.87 -4.48 1.71
C MET A 73 17.03 -5.99 1.64
N ASN A 74 17.37 -6.57 2.79
CA ASN A 74 17.28 -8.00 3.04
C ASN A 74 16.18 -8.24 4.10
N VAL A 75 15.93 -9.50 4.43
CA VAL A 75 14.92 -9.89 5.44
C VAL A 75 15.13 -9.20 6.80
N THR A 76 16.38 -8.94 7.20
CA THR A 76 16.68 -8.23 8.45
C THR A 76 16.21 -6.77 8.39
N GLU A 77 16.49 -6.06 7.29
CA GLU A 77 16.01 -4.69 7.09
C GLU A 77 14.49 -4.64 6.94
N PHE A 78 13.89 -5.59 6.23
CA PHE A 78 12.44 -5.74 6.15
C PHE A 78 11.80 -5.95 7.53
N THR A 79 12.42 -6.75 8.40
CA THR A 79 11.95 -6.94 9.78
C THR A 79 11.97 -5.63 10.57
N LYS A 80 12.97 -4.75 10.36
CA LYS A 80 13.00 -3.42 10.98
C LYS A 80 11.86 -2.53 10.45
N VAL A 81 11.61 -2.54 9.14
CA VAL A 81 10.46 -1.84 8.53
C VAL A 81 9.15 -2.27 9.18
N CYS A 82 8.96 -3.58 9.38
CA CYS A 82 7.77 -4.12 10.03
C CYS A 82 7.65 -3.75 11.51
N ASN A 83 8.76 -3.70 12.24
CA ASN A 83 8.77 -3.21 13.62
C ASN A 83 8.41 -1.71 13.66
N THR A 84 8.97 -0.89 12.78
CA THR A 84 8.65 0.55 12.70
C THR A 84 7.19 0.79 12.33
N ARG A 85 6.63 0.02 11.36
CA ARG A 85 5.20 0.06 11.05
C ARG A 85 4.35 -0.31 12.27
N THR A 86 4.78 -1.32 13.05
CA THR A 86 4.09 -1.73 14.27
C THR A 86 4.11 -0.63 15.32
N GLN A 87 5.23 0.07 15.50
CA GLN A 87 5.33 1.22 16.40
C GLN A 87 4.45 2.39 15.93
N PHE A 88 4.36 2.64 14.63
CA PHE A 88 3.46 3.65 14.07
C PHE A 88 1.99 3.30 14.31
N TYR A 89 1.61 2.04 14.10
CA TYR A 89 0.29 1.51 14.45
C TYR A 89 -0.03 1.69 15.93
N GLN A 90 0.89 1.31 16.82
CA GLN A 90 0.73 1.46 18.27
C GLN A 90 0.66 2.93 18.69
N CYS A 91 1.44 3.81 18.07
CA CYS A 91 1.45 5.24 18.35
C CYS A 91 0.09 5.88 18.02
N LEU A 92 -0.52 5.50 16.89
CA LEU A 92 -1.84 5.98 16.49
C LEU A 92 -2.99 5.28 17.24
N GLY A 93 -2.79 4.05 17.68
CA GLY A 93 -3.77 3.26 18.41
C GLY A 93 -5.08 3.14 17.63
N THR A 94 -6.20 3.44 18.29
CA THR A 94 -7.52 3.34 17.66
C THR A 94 -7.68 4.25 16.44
N SER A 95 -6.96 5.37 16.37
CA SER A 95 -7.06 6.32 15.25
C SER A 95 -6.33 5.88 13.98
N TYR A 96 -5.57 4.77 14.00
CA TYR A 96 -4.74 4.34 12.87
C TYR A 96 -5.51 4.25 11.54
N TYR A 97 -6.57 3.42 11.48
CA TYR A 97 -7.33 3.22 10.24
C TYR A 97 -8.07 4.48 9.80
N SER A 98 -8.52 5.31 10.74
CA SER A 98 -9.13 6.60 10.40
C SER A 98 -8.13 7.60 9.83
N CYS A 99 -6.87 7.58 10.29
CA CYS A 99 -5.81 8.47 9.80
C CYS A 99 -5.21 8.02 8.48
N LEU A 100 -5.18 6.71 8.20
CA LEU A 100 -4.67 6.15 6.94
C LEU A 100 -5.74 5.84 5.91
N SER A 101 -6.99 6.25 6.16
CA SER A 101 -8.06 6.13 5.16
C SER A 101 -7.86 7.15 4.04
N LEU A 102 -8.01 6.69 2.79
CA LEU A 102 -7.98 7.57 1.63
C LEU A 102 -9.09 8.62 1.70
N PHE A 103 -10.27 8.23 2.19
CA PHE A 103 -11.38 9.15 2.44
C PHE A 103 -10.95 10.31 3.37
N THR A 104 -10.37 10.00 4.53
CA THR A 104 -9.97 11.03 5.50
C THR A 104 -8.92 11.97 4.91
N LEU A 105 -7.90 11.41 4.27
CA LEU A 105 -6.78 12.20 3.77
C LEU A 105 -7.17 13.08 2.57
N LEU A 106 -8.02 12.59 1.66
CA LEU A 106 -8.54 13.40 0.55
C LEU A 106 -9.50 14.51 1.00
N ASN A 107 -10.06 14.43 2.20
CA ASN A 107 -10.91 15.51 2.75
C ASN A 107 -10.12 16.60 3.49
N ARG A 108 -8.78 16.50 3.54
CA ARG A 108 -7.93 17.59 4.07
C ARG A 108 -7.84 18.74 3.06
N PRO A 109 -7.51 19.98 3.50
CA PRO A 109 -7.36 21.11 2.59
C PRO A 109 -6.28 20.87 1.53
N ASN A 110 -6.61 21.15 0.26
CA ASN A 110 -5.71 21.02 -0.90
C ASN A 110 -5.04 19.64 -1.01
N PRO A 111 -5.83 18.55 -1.13
CA PRO A 111 -5.26 17.22 -1.23
C PRO A 111 -4.54 17.06 -2.57
N ASP A 112 -3.34 16.48 -2.53
CA ASP A 112 -2.65 15.98 -3.72
C ASP A 112 -3.09 14.54 -3.92
N PHE A 113 -3.92 14.29 -4.94
CA PHE A 113 -4.58 13.00 -5.14
C PHE A 113 -3.56 11.86 -5.35
N PRO A 114 -2.64 11.94 -6.32
CA PRO A 114 -1.59 10.93 -6.50
C PRO A 114 -0.75 10.69 -5.24
N ASN A 115 -0.23 11.75 -4.61
CA ASN A 115 0.63 11.58 -3.44
C ASN A 115 -0.13 11.01 -2.23
N THR A 116 -1.40 11.38 -2.07
CA THR A 116 -2.25 10.83 -1.01
C THR A 116 -2.54 9.36 -1.24
N PHE A 117 -2.86 8.98 -2.48
CA PHE A 117 -3.05 7.59 -2.86
C PHE A 117 -1.78 6.76 -2.62
N ASP A 118 -0.63 7.30 -3.03
CA ASP A 118 0.67 6.65 -2.87
C ASP A 118 1.06 6.45 -1.41
N TYR A 119 0.74 7.42 -0.57
CA TYR A 119 0.89 7.28 0.87
C TYR A 119 0.02 6.15 1.43
N VAL A 120 -1.29 6.14 1.12
CA VAL A 120 -2.21 5.11 1.64
C VAL A 120 -1.84 3.70 1.15
N ARG A 121 -1.56 3.54 -0.15
CA ARG A 121 -1.17 2.23 -0.70
C ARG A 121 0.14 1.72 -0.08
N THR A 122 1.09 2.61 0.24
CA THR A 122 2.35 2.23 0.91
C THR A 122 2.05 1.59 2.25
N PHE A 123 1.27 2.23 3.10
CA PHE A 123 0.96 1.68 4.41
C PHE A 123 0.11 0.42 4.36
N ARG A 124 -0.83 0.31 3.40
CA ARG A 124 -1.61 -0.93 3.18
C ARG A 124 -0.74 -2.09 2.72
N GLY A 125 0.14 -1.86 1.75
CA GLY A 125 1.10 -2.86 1.29
C GLY A 125 2.04 -3.31 2.41
N LEU A 126 2.62 -2.35 3.16
CA LEU A 126 3.45 -2.64 4.33
C LEU A 126 2.68 -3.43 5.40
N GLU A 127 1.42 -3.09 5.66
CA GLU A 127 0.59 -3.82 6.61
C GLU A 127 0.39 -5.27 6.21
N TYR A 128 0.05 -5.54 4.94
CA TYR A 128 -0.07 -6.91 4.45
C TYR A 128 1.28 -7.65 4.54
N ALA A 129 2.34 -7.05 3.99
CA ALA A 129 3.68 -7.64 3.96
C ALA A 129 4.21 -7.99 5.35
N CYS A 130 3.97 -7.13 6.34
CA CYS A 130 4.44 -7.30 7.71
C CYS A 130 3.53 -8.18 8.57
N THR A 131 2.38 -8.61 8.05
CA THR A 131 1.42 -9.46 8.76
C THR A 131 1.15 -10.73 7.96
N GLY A 132 0.05 -10.77 7.19
CA GLY A 132 -0.38 -11.95 6.44
C GLY A 132 0.62 -12.42 5.38
N GLY A 133 1.45 -11.53 4.85
CA GLY A 133 2.50 -11.85 3.87
C GLY A 133 3.89 -12.08 4.45
N PHE A 134 4.09 -11.91 5.77
CA PHE A 134 5.43 -11.86 6.36
C PHE A 134 6.22 -13.15 6.14
N GLN A 135 5.55 -14.28 6.31
CA GLN A 135 6.16 -15.58 6.13
C GLN A 135 6.69 -15.77 4.71
N GLU A 136 5.89 -15.42 3.70
CA GLU A 136 6.29 -15.53 2.29
C GLU A 136 7.47 -14.61 1.97
N VAL A 137 7.39 -13.36 2.41
CA VAL A 137 8.47 -12.38 2.22
C VAL A 137 9.77 -12.80 2.90
N ALA A 138 9.70 -13.34 4.12
CA ALA A 138 10.88 -13.76 4.86
C ALA A 138 11.55 -15.02 4.27
N PHE A 139 10.77 -15.96 3.75
CA PHE A 139 11.32 -17.21 3.19
C PHE A 139 11.71 -17.10 1.71
N GLN A 140 11.10 -16.20 0.95
CA GLN A 140 11.25 -16.11 -0.50
C GLN A 140 11.74 -14.72 -0.96
N TRP A 141 12.41 -13.97 -0.07
CA TRP A 141 12.83 -12.58 -0.30
C TRP A 141 13.50 -12.34 -1.66
N ASP A 142 14.45 -13.19 -2.03
CA ASP A 142 15.24 -13.04 -3.26
C ASP A 142 14.35 -13.08 -4.52
N CYS A 143 13.29 -13.90 -4.50
CA CYS A 143 12.32 -13.96 -5.58
C CYS A 143 11.31 -12.80 -5.48
N LEU A 144 10.64 -12.67 -4.33
CA LEU A 144 9.52 -11.74 -4.17
C LEU A 144 9.94 -10.27 -4.27
N GLY A 145 11.09 -9.92 -3.69
CA GLY A 145 11.60 -8.55 -3.67
C GLY A 145 12.08 -8.06 -5.04
N THR A 146 12.56 -8.97 -5.90
CA THR A 146 13.05 -8.61 -7.24
C THR A 146 11.98 -8.76 -8.33
N PHE A 147 10.93 -9.54 -8.08
CA PHE A 147 9.87 -9.80 -9.06
C PHE A 147 9.22 -8.56 -9.69
N PRO A 148 8.98 -7.44 -8.97
CA PRO A 148 8.46 -6.21 -9.57
C PRO A 148 9.28 -5.66 -10.74
N THR A 149 10.56 -6.03 -10.86
CA THR A 149 11.44 -5.60 -11.95
C THR A 149 11.21 -6.38 -13.25
N THR A 150 10.51 -7.51 -13.20
CA THR A 150 10.31 -8.44 -14.32
C THR A 150 9.28 -7.96 -15.34
N ASN A 151 9.38 -8.46 -16.58
CA ASN A 151 8.38 -8.17 -17.62
C ASN A 151 7.00 -8.76 -17.29
N SER A 152 6.96 -9.93 -16.63
CA SER A 152 5.70 -10.56 -16.23
C SER A 152 4.91 -9.65 -15.29
N TYR A 153 5.58 -9.06 -14.30
CA TYR A 153 4.98 -8.07 -13.42
C TYR A 153 4.51 -6.83 -14.19
N LYS A 154 5.40 -6.22 -14.99
CA LYS A 154 5.10 -5.01 -15.77
C LYS A 154 3.93 -5.20 -16.74
N ASN A 155 3.75 -6.40 -17.28
CA ASN A 155 2.62 -6.72 -18.15
C ASN A 155 1.28 -6.69 -17.39
N CYS A 156 1.22 -7.30 -16.20
CA CYS A 156 0.01 -7.25 -15.35
C CYS A 156 -0.35 -5.79 -15.01
N ILE A 157 0.65 -4.98 -14.68
CA ILE A 157 0.44 -3.56 -14.36
C ILE A 157 0.06 -2.73 -15.59
N THR A 158 0.62 -3.01 -16.75
CA THR A 158 0.24 -2.33 -18.00
C THR A 158 -1.23 -2.58 -18.34
N GLN A 159 -1.70 -3.82 -18.16
CA GLN A 159 -3.12 -4.16 -18.34
C GLN A 159 -4.01 -3.46 -17.31
N PHE A 160 -3.56 -3.39 -16.05
CA PHE A 160 -4.26 -2.64 -15.02
C PHE A 160 -4.46 -1.17 -15.40
N ASN A 161 -3.38 -0.49 -15.79
CA ASN A 161 -3.42 0.92 -16.17
C ASN A 161 -4.34 1.18 -17.37
N ALA A 162 -4.46 0.21 -18.29
CA ALA A 162 -5.36 0.32 -19.44
C ALA A 162 -6.84 0.12 -19.11
N THR A 163 -7.16 -0.55 -18.00
CA THR A 163 -8.53 -1.02 -17.69
C THR A 163 -9.15 -0.35 -16.47
N VAL A 164 -8.34 0.13 -15.52
CA VAL A 164 -8.79 0.65 -14.22
C VAL A 164 -9.75 1.84 -14.32
N GLY A 165 -9.65 2.65 -15.38
CA GLY A 165 -10.54 3.79 -15.61
C GLY A 165 -11.97 3.42 -16.00
N ASN A 166 -12.20 2.19 -16.48
CA ASN A 166 -13.52 1.74 -16.94
C ASN A 166 -14.30 1.03 -15.84
N ASP A 167 -13.66 0.05 -15.20
CA ASP A 167 -14.23 -0.71 -14.09
C ASP A 167 -13.12 -1.06 -13.10
N LEU A 168 -13.04 -0.27 -12.02
CA LEU A 168 -12.04 -0.41 -10.98
C LEU A 168 -11.97 -1.83 -10.41
N CYS A 169 -13.11 -2.41 -10.02
CA CYS A 169 -13.06 -3.66 -9.26
C CYS A 169 -12.81 -4.88 -10.15
N SER A 170 -13.33 -4.87 -11.37
CA SER A 170 -12.99 -5.89 -12.36
C SER A 170 -11.51 -5.82 -12.77
N ALA A 171 -10.96 -4.61 -12.93
CA ALA A 171 -9.53 -4.42 -13.20
C ALA A 171 -8.67 -4.92 -12.03
N VAL A 172 -9.07 -4.62 -10.79
CA VAL A 172 -8.35 -5.10 -9.59
C VAL A 172 -8.35 -6.63 -9.50
N ASP A 173 -9.49 -7.28 -9.76
CA ASP A 173 -9.60 -8.74 -9.73
C ASP A 173 -8.72 -9.40 -10.81
N ALA A 174 -8.82 -8.92 -12.06
CA ALA A 174 -8.02 -9.41 -13.17
C ALA A 174 -6.51 -9.23 -12.93
N THR A 175 -6.08 -8.08 -12.40
CA THR A 175 -4.68 -7.84 -12.07
C THR A 175 -4.22 -8.70 -10.88
N GLY A 176 -5.06 -8.91 -9.87
CA GLY A 176 -4.77 -9.83 -8.77
C GLY A 176 -4.52 -11.24 -9.27
N GLN A 177 -5.35 -11.74 -10.19
CA GLN A 177 -5.16 -13.06 -10.81
C GLN A 177 -3.89 -13.12 -11.66
N CYS A 178 -3.62 -12.10 -12.49
CA CYS A 178 -2.38 -12.01 -13.26
C CYS A 178 -1.14 -12.06 -12.36
N LEU A 179 -1.13 -11.31 -11.26
CA LEU A 179 -0.03 -11.33 -10.30
C LEU A 179 0.06 -12.66 -9.56
N ASN A 180 -1.06 -13.32 -9.25
CA ASN A 180 -1.05 -14.66 -8.68
C ASN A 180 -0.28 -15.65 -9.56
N ASP A 181 -0.68 -15.73 -10.83
CA ASP A 181 -0.06 -16.64 -11.80
C ASP A 181 1.41 -16.30 -12.04
N ALA A 182 1.71 -15.00 -12.14
CA ALA A 182 3.05 -14.54 -12.48
C ALA A 182 4.06 -14.74 -11.32
N TYR A 183 3.67 -14.45 -10.08
CA TYR A 183 4.49 -14.73 -8.90
C TYR A 183 4.63 -16.24 -8.66
N ARG A 184 3.54 -17.02 -8.82
CA ARG A 184 3.58 -18.48 -8.71
C ARG A 184 4.55 -19.10 -9.70
N ALA A 185 4.51 -18.65 -10.96
CA ALA A 185 5.41 -19.14 -12.00
C ALA A 185 6.87 -18.75 -11.75
N ALA A 186 7.12 -17.53 -11.26
CA ALA A 186 8.48 -17.04 -11.05
C ALA A 186 9.17 -17.64 -9.82
N CYS A 187 8.45 -17.80 -8.71
CA CYS A 187 9.00 -18.37 -7.48
C CYS A 187 8.78 -19.88 -7.37
N ASN A 188 8.04 -20.48 -8.32
CA ASN A 188 7.64 -21.89 -8.33
C ASN A 188 6.96 -22.31 -7.02
N ASP A 189 6.11 -21.44 -6.48
CA ASP A 189 5.48 -21.59 -5.17
C ASP A 189 4.08 -20.95 -5.15
N ALA A 190 3.09 -21.66 -4.60
CA ALA A 190 1.72 -21.18 -4.53
C ALA A 190 1.54 -20.04 -3.51
N GLY A 191 2.33 -20.04 -2.43
CA GLY A 191 2.37 -18.96 -1.44
C GLY A 191 2.85 -17.65 -2.04
N ALA A 192 3.85 -17.69 -2.94
CA ALA A 192 4.29 -16.52 -3.70
C ALA A 192 3.18 -15.93 -4.57
N GLY A 193 2.40 -16.78 -5.26
CA GLY A 193 1.23 -16.35 -6.03
C GLY A 193 0.17 -15.69 -5.15
N PHE A 194 -0.17 -16.32 -4.02
CA PHE A 194 -1.10 -15.76 -3.05
C PHE A 194 -0.62 -14.40 -2.53
N PHE A 195 0.68 -14.30 -2.18
CA PHE A 195 1.32 -13.07 -1.75
C PHE A 195 1.19 -11.95 -2.78
N GLY A 196 1.56 -12.21 -4.04
CA GLY A 196 1.51 -11.20 -5.10
C GLY A 196 0.11 -10.65 -5.33
N CYS A 197 -0.88 -11.52 -5.33
CA CYS A 197 -2.28 -11.14 -5.47
C CYS A 197 -2.78 -10.33 -4.26
N GLU A 198 -2.55 -10.81 -3.04
CA GLU A 198 -3.06 -10.15 -1.83
C GLU A 198 -2.35 -8.82 -1.57
N ASN A 199 -1.06 -8.73 -1.85
CA ASN A 199 -0.31 -7.49 -1.74
C ASN A 199 -0.91 -6.39 -2.63
N PHE A 200 -1.24 -6.74 -3.88
CA PHE A 200 -1.91 -5.81 -4.80
C PHE A 200 -3.35 -5.51 -4.37
N ARG A 201 -4.16 -6.56 -4.15
CA ARG A 201 -5.59 -6.46 -3.81
C ARG A 201 -5.83 -5.68 -2.52
N SER A 202 -4.93 -5.79 -1.54
CA SER A 202 -5.04 -5.12 -0.23
C SER A 202 -5.14 -3.60 -0.35
N THR A 203 -4.55 -3.00 -1.39
CA THR A 203 -4.66 -1.56 -1.65
C THR A 203 -6.10 -1.12 -1.91
N PHE A 204 -6.92 -2.02 -2.46
CA PHE A 204 -8.28 -1.75 -2.94
C PHE A 204 -9.37 -2.42 -2.10
N SER A 205 -9.02 -3.13 -1.03
CA SER A 205 -9.95 -3.96 -0.25
C SER A 205 -11.16 -3.19 0.28
N ASP A 206 -10.95 -1.94 0.68
CA ASP A 206 -12.00 -1.05 1.21
C ASP A 206 -12.87 -0.44 0.09
N ALA A 207 -12.38 -0.37 -1.15
CA ALA A 207 -13.10 0.16 -2.31
C ALA A 207 -13.76 -0.93 -3.17
N CYS A 208 -13.25 -2.16 -3.11
CA CYS A 208 -13.67 -3.33 -3.88
C CYS A 208 -13.90 -4.53 -2.96
N TRP A 209 -15.05 -4.50 -2.30
CA TRP A 209 -15.45 -5.53 -1.34
C TRP A 209 -15.70 -6.88 -2.01
N GLY A 210 -15.27 -7.95 -1.35
CA GLY A 210 -15.55 -9.33 -1.77
C GLY A 210 -14.53 -9.97 -2.71
N LEU A 211 -13.54 -9.22 -3.21
CA LEU A 211 -12.44 -9.78 -3.99
C LEU A 211 -11.57 -10.70 -3.11
N ARG A 212 -11.08 -11.80 -3.69
CA ARG A 212 -10.29 -12.84 -3.01
C ARG A 212 -9.19 -13.37 -3.90
N CYS A 213 -8.00 -13.52 -3.35
CA CYS A 213 -6.94 -14.26 -3.99
C CYS A 213 -7.09 -15.76 -3.72
N GLN A 214 -7.00 -16.56 -4.77
CA GLN A 214 -7.09 -18.01 -4.66
C GLN A 214 -5.70 -18.59 -4.36
N VAL A 215 -5.62 -19.55 -3.44
CA VAL A 215 -4.39 -20.33 -3.15
C VAL A 215 -4.28 -21.54 -4.10
N ASN A 216 -5.39 -21.97 -4.69
CA ASN A 216 -5.48 -23.20 -5.47
C ASN A 216 -6.13 -22.95 -6.84
N GLN A 217 -5.34 -22.92 -7.90
CA GLN A 217 -5.82 -23.33 -9.22
C GLN A 217 -4.91 -24.47 -9.67
N PHE A 218 -5.46 -25.68 -9.60
CA PHE A 218 -4.91 -26.92 -10.15
C PHE A 218 -5.53 -27.16 -11.52
#